data_AF-A0A0V0V6M3-F1
#
_entry.id   AF-A0A0V0V6M3-F1
#
_cell.length_a   1.000
_cell.length_b   1.000
_cell.length_c   1.000
_cell.angle_alpha   90.00
_cell.angle_beta   90.00
_cell.angle_gamma   90.00
#
_symmetry.space_group_name_H-M   'P 1'
#
loop_
_entity.id
_entity.type
_entity.pdbx_description
1 polymer ?
#
loop_
_entity_poly.entity_id
_entity_poly.type
_entity_poly.pdbx_seq_one_letter_code
_entity_poly.pdbx_strand_id
1 'polypeptide(L)' 'MWPMARVIEVYPGSDGVVRTVKVKTLKGTYHRSVRKLRLLEPAVDADGLRPSRG' A
#
# COMPACT_ATOMS: atom_id res chain seq x y z
N MET A 1 9.50 0.35 -16.07
CA MET A 1 8.92 1.56 -15.45
C MET A 1 8.15 1.17 -14.19
N TRP A 2 8.30 1.88 -13.06
CA TRP A 2 7.50 1.65 -11.85
C TRP A 2 6.32 2.62 -11.86
N PRO A 3 5.09 2.17 -12.16
CA PRO A 3 3.94 3.07 -12.20
C PRO A 3 3.61 3.53 -10.79
N MET A 4 3.42 4.85 -10.62
CA MET A 4 2.87 5.38 -9.37
C MET A 4 1.46 4.84 -9.19
N ALA A 5 1.18 4.38 -7.97
CA ALA A 5 -0.09 3.76 -7.64
C ALA A 5 -0.41 4.00 -6.17
N ARG A 6 -1.70 4.15 -5.85
CA ARG A 6 -2.18 4.20 -4.48
C ARG A 6 -2.78 2.85 -4.10
N VAL A 7 -2.41 2.31 -2.94
CA VAL A 7 -3.11 1.16 -2.35
C VAL A 7 -4.49 1.63 -1.94
N ILE A 8 -5.53 0.98 -2.45
CA ILE A 8 -6.93 1.34 -2.15
C ILE A 8 -7.64 0.28 -1.33
N GLU A 9 -7.09 -0.94 -1.26
CA GLU A 9 -7.66 -2.05 -0.49
C GLU A 9 -6.56 -3.08 -0.17
N VAL A 10 -6.62 -3.69 1.02
CA VAL A 10 -5.71 -4.74 1.47
C VAL A 10 -6.45 -6.06 1.62
N TYR A 11 -5.78 -7.17 1.33
CA TYR A 11 -6.33 -8.51 1.50
C TYR A 11 -5.45 -9.32 2.47
N PRO A 12 -5.79 -9.34 3.77
CA PRO A 12 -5.09 -10.17 4.76
C PRO A 12 -5.28 -11.67 4.49
N GLY A 13 -4.25 -12.46 4.76
CA GLY A 13 -4.36 -13.92 4.82
C GLY A 13 -5.08 -14.39 6.10
N SER A 14 -5.32 -15.70 6.22
CA SER A 14 -5.84 -16.29 7.45
C SER A 14 -4.91 -16.10 8.66
N ASP A 15 -3.62 -15.86 8.41
CA ASP A 15 -2.61 -15.49 9.40
C ASP A 15 -2.56 -13.97 9.68
N GLY A 16 -3.47 -13.18 9.11
CA GLY A 16 -3.51 -11.72 9.22
C GLY A 16 -2.47 -10.98 8.37
N VAL A 17 -1.57 -11.70 7.69
CA VAL A 17 -0.47 -11.08 6.93
C VAL A 17 -0.94 -10.71 5.53
N VAL A 18 -0.78 -9.43 5.16
CA VAL A 18 -1.16 -8.90 3.84
C VAL A 18 -0.08 -9.23 2.80
N ARG A 19 -0.44 -10.04 1.80
CA ARG A 19 0.46 -10.42 0.70
C ARG A 19 0.06 -9.82 -0.64
N THR A 20 -1.23 -9.48 -0.78
CA THR A 20 -1.82 -8.91 -1.99
C THR A 20 -2.65 -7.69 -1.63
N VAL A 21 -2.60 -6.67 -2.47
CA VAL A 21 -3.40 -5.45 -2.35
C VAL A 21 -4.00 -5.06 -3.69
N LYS A 22 -5.07 -4.27 -3.65
CA LYS A 22 -5.60 -3.61 -4.84
C LYS A 22 -4.96 -2.24 -4.96
N VAL A 23 -4.36 -1.97 -6.11
CA VAL A 23 -3.77 -0.66 -6.40
C VAL A 23 -4.56 0.06 -7.47
N LYS A 24 -4.68 1.38 -7.36
CA LYS A 24 -5.21 2.26 -8.39
C LYS A 24 -4.05 2.99 -9.06
N THR A 25 -3.95 2.85 -10.37
CA THR A 25 -3.03 3.60 -11.23
C THR A 25 -3.83 4.50 -12.16
N LEU A 26 -3.14 5.37 -12.90
CA LEU A 26 -3.76 6.19 -13.97
C LEU A 26 -4.47 5.33 -15.03
N LYS A 27 -4.00 4.10 -15.27
CA LYS A 27 -4.52 3.20 -16.31
C LYS A 27 -5.61 2.26 -15.83
N GLY A 28 -5.96 2.30 -14.54
CA GLY A 28 -6.96 1.40 -13.94
C GLY A 28 -6.49 0.76 -12.64
N THR A 29 -7.29 -0.16 -12.13
CA THR A 29 -7.07 -0.86 -10.86
C THR A 29 -6.73 -2.33 -11.08
N TYR A 30 -5.78 -2.86 -10.34
CA TYR A 30 -5.43 -4.28 -10.41
C TYR A 30 -4.83 -4.77 -9.08
N HIS A 31 -4.80 -6.09 -8.91
CA HIS A 31 -4.18 -6.73 -7.75
C HIS A 31 -2.66 -6.85 -7.93
N ARG A 32 -1.91 -6.48 -6.90
CA ARG A 32 -0.45 -6.55 -6.90
C ARG A 32 0.06 -7.13 -5.58
N SER A 33 1.08 -7.97 -5.67
CA SER A 33 1.80 -8.46 -4.50
C SER A 33 2.53 -7.32 -3.79
N VAL A 34 2.44 -7.30 -2.45
CA VAL A 34 3.11 -6.30 -1.59
C VAL A 34 4.62 -6.26 -1.81
N ARG A 35 5.25 -7.40 -2.13
CA ARG A 35 6.70 -7.47 -2.42
C ARG A 35 7.14 -6.58 -3.59
N LYS A 36 6.21 -6.27 -4.50
CA LYS A 36 6.42 -5.39 -5.67
C LYS A 36 6.01 -3.93 -5.40
N LEU A 37 5.78 -3.55 -4.14
CA LEU A 37 5.51 -2.18 -3.73
C LEU A 37 6.73 -1.59 -3.04
N ARG A 38 6.84 -0.27 -3.09
CA ARG A 38 7.83 0.52 -2.37
C ARG A 38 7.10 1.70 -1.73
N LEU A 39 7.43 2.00 -0.49
CA LEU A 39 6.89 3.16 0.21
C LEU A 39 7.44 4.42 -0.46
N LEU A 40 6.55 5.33 -0.87
CA LEU A 40 6.95 6.62 -1.44
C LEU A 40 6.96 7.68 -0.35
N GLU A 41 5.86 7.80 0.38
CA GLU A 41 5.70 8.66 1.55
C GLU A 41 5.05 7.86 2.68
N PRO A 42 5.51 8.01 3.93
CA PRO A 42 4.85 7.42 5.07
C PRO A 42 3.46 8.04 5.24
N ALA A 43 2.50 7.26 5.75
CA ALA A 43 1.25 7.85 6.19
C ALA A 43 1.55 8.79 7.36
N VAL A 44 1.08 10.03 7.26
CA VAL A 44 1.01 10.91 8.42
C VAL A 44 -0.26 10.57 9.18
N ASP A 45 -0.12 10.25 10.46
CA ASP A 45 -1.29 10.06 11.32
C ASP A 45 -2.01 11.41 11.51
N ALA A 46 -3.29 11.38 11.96
CA ALA A 46 -4.15 12.56 12.07
C ALA A 46 -3.56 13.70 12.92
N ASP A 47 -2.67 13.37 13.86
CA ASP A 47 -2.03 14.34 14.75
C ASP A 47 -0.72 14.92 14.18
N GLY A 48 -0.38 14.61 12.92
CA GLY A 48 0.68 15.28 12.14
C GLY A 48 2.11 15.17 12.66
N LEU A 49 2.35 14.48 13.79
CA LEU A 49 3.61 14.63 14.53
C LEU A 49 4.52 13.39 14.54
N ARG A 50 4.16 12.26 13.92
CA ARG A 50 5.04 11.07 13.96
C ARG A 50 5.03 10.28 12.66
N PRO A 51 6.21 10.00 12.04
CA PRO A 51 6.35 8.77 11.30
C PRO A 51 6.27 7.64 12.34
N SER A 52 5.22 6.84 12.29
CA SER A 52 5.07 5.64 13.10
C SER A 52 6.29 4.74 12.86
N ARG A 53 7.26 4.78 13.79
CA ARG A 53 8.27 3.73 13.92
C ARG A 53 7.59 2.58 14.63
N GLY A 54 7.46 1.47 13.92
CA GLY A 54 6.99 0.17 14.40
C GLY A 54 6.95 -0.77 13.22
#